data_AF-A0A9W2WQP8-F1
#
_entry.id   AF-A0A9W2WQP8-F1
#
_cell.length_a   1.000
_cell.length_b   1.000
_cell.length_c   1.000
_cell.angle_alpha   90.00
_cell.angle_beta   90.00
_cell.angle_gamma   90.00
#
_symmetry.space_group_name_H-M   'P 1'
#
loop_
_entity.id
_entity.type
_entity.pdbx_description
1 polymer ?
#
loop_
_entity_poly.entity_id
_entity_poly.type
_entity_poly.pdbx_seq_one_letter_code
_entity_poly.pdbx_strand_id
1 'polypeptide(L)'
;MSIHFSSQVFSSRSSAFPGRGTQVRLNSVRPGGFGGSSSSLYGLGASRPRVAPRSSYGGPVGAGIHEVTISQSLLTPLQVNIDPTIQQVRQEEREQIKTLNNKFASFIDKVRFLEQQNKLLETKWALLQEQGSTKNSCLLGIFEAQIAGLRKQLEALQLDGGRLEVELRNMQDVVEDFKNKYEDEINRRTAAENEFVVLKKDVDVAYTNKVELEAKADTLNDEINFLRTLYEEELKELQSKVSNTSVVLSMDNNRSLDLDGIIAEVKAQYEEIANRSRAEAEAWYQTKFETLQAQAGKHGDDLRNTRNEIAEMNRAVQRLQAEIDSNKNQSAKLEAAIAEAEERGELAFKDARAKQEELEAALQRAKQDMARQLREYQELMSTKLALDIEIATYRKLLEGEESRVKARNIWSHLASN
;
A
#
# COMPACT_ATOMS: atom_id res chain seq x y z
N MET A 1 -46.78 -45.98 19.46
CA MET A 1 -46.63 -44.57 19.86
C MET A 1 -45.82 -43.88 18.78
N SER A 2 -46.43 -42.85 18.19
CA SER A 2 -46.04 -42.28 16.90
C SER A 2 -44.71 -41.53 16.94
N ILE A 3 -43.93 -41.75 15.90
CA ILE A 3 -42.59 -41.21 15.65
C ILE A 3 -42.81 -39.88 14.91
N HIS A 4 -42.45 -38.75 15.52
CA HIS A 4 -42.45 -37.45 14.84
C HIS A 4 -41.04 -37.17 14.30
N PHE A 5 -40.83 -37.46 13.01
CA PHE A 5 -39.71 -36.93 12.24
C PHE A 5 -40.09 -35.54 11.74
N SER A 6 -39.51 -34.49 12.32
CA SER A 6 -39.58 -33.14 11.76
C SER A 6 -38.52 -33.02 10.66
N SER A 7 -38.96 -33.05 9.41
CA SER A 7 -38.17 -32.68 8.24
C SER A 7 -38.05 -31.15 8.16
N GLN A 8 -36.88 -30.60 8.50
CA GLN A 8 -36.54 -29.23 8.13
C GLN A 8 -35.92 -29.23 6.73
N VAL A 9 -36.65 -28.61 5.81
CA VAL A 9 -36.23 -28.36 4.43
C VAL A 9 -35.28 -27.17 4.41
N PHE A 10 -34.00 -27.40 4.10
CA PHE A 10 -33.07 -26.32 3.79
C PHE A 10 -33.34 -25.82 2.36
N SER A 11 -33.82 -24.59 2.24
CA SER A 11 -34.04 -23.89 0.99
C SER A 11 -32.77 -23.13 0.58
N SER A 12 -32.13 -23.55 -0.51
CA SER A 12 -31.05 -22.79 -1.15
C SER A 12 -31.65 -21.61 -1.91
N ARG A 13 -31.70 -20.44 -1.26
CA ARG A 13 -31.97 -19.17 -1.95
C ARG A 13 -30.65 -18.55 -2.41
N SER A 14 -30.45 -18.61 -3.71
CA SER A 14 -29.49 -17.81 -4.46
C SER A 14 -29.68 -16.32 -4.15
N SER A 15 -28.61 -15.64 -3.75
CA SER A 15 -28.52 -14.19 -3.84
C SER A 15 -27.34 -13.83 -4.73
N ALA A 16 -27.67 -13.45 -5.96
CA ALA A 16 -26.77 -12.76 -6.87
C ALA A 16 -26.66 -11.30 -6.40
N PHE A 17 -25.44 -10.82 -6.21
CA PHE A 17 -25.15 -9.39 -6.13
C PHE A 17 -24.16 -8.98 -7.23
N PRO A 18 -24.31 -7.76 -7.76
CA PRO A 18 -23.88 -7.43 -9.11
C PRO A 18 -22.41 -7.01 -9.17
N GLY A 19 -21.81 -7.32 -10.32
CA GLY A 19 -20.48 -6.90 -10.68
C GLY A 19 -20.32 -5.39 -10.69
N ARG A 20 -19.19 -4.92 -10.15
CA ARG A 20 -18.70 -3.57 -10.33
C ARG A 20 -17.43 -3.66 -11.16
N GLY A 21 -17.60 -3.48 -12.47
CA GLY A 21 -16.49 -3.29 -13.40
C GLY A 21 -15.88 -1.91 -13.18
N THR A 22 -14.59 -1.86 -12.88
CA THR A 22 -13.82 -0.61 -12.87
C THR A 22 -13.16 -0.46 -14.23
N GLN A 23 -13.71 0.44 -15.05
CA GLN A 23 -13.07 0.93 -16.26
C GLN A 23 -11.79 1.69 -15.89
N VAL A 24 -10.66 1.23 -16.40
CA VAL A 24 -9.43 2.03 -16.47
C VAL A 24 -9.47 2.79 -17.80
N ARG A 25 -9.61 4.12 -17.74
CA ARG A 25 -9.26 5.00 -18.86
C ARG A 25 -8.54 6.26 -18.36
N LEU A 26 -7.28 6.33 -18.81
CA LEU A 26 -6.51 7.48 -19.30
C LEU A 26 -6.32 8.69 -18.36
N ASN A 27 -5.06 9.02 -18.09
CA ASN A 27 -4.49 10.18 -18.75
C ASN A 27 -2.95 10.13 -18.87
N SER A 28 -2.52 10.36 -20.10
CA SER A 28 -1.15 10.54 -20.56
C SER A 28 -0.62 11.92 -20.17
N VAL A 29 0.53 11.98 -19.52
CA VAL A 29 1.31 13.21 -19.39
C VAL A 29 2.30 13.25 -20.55
N ARG A 30 2.10 14.19 -21.48
CA ARG A 30 3.14 14.70 -22.38
C ARG A 30 3.33 16.19 -22.08
N PRO A 31 4.57 16.68 -21.96
CA PRO A 31 4.85 18.10 -21.84
C PRO A 31 4.92 18.71 -23.24
N GLY A 32 4.20 19.80 -23.46
CA GLY A 32 4.29 20.59 -24.68
C GLY A 32 3.87 22.02 -24.42
N GLY A 33 4.58 22.95 -25.06
CA GLY A 33 4.03 24.28 -25.33
C GLY A 33 4.87 25.46 -24.86
N PHE A 34 5.97 25.71 -25.57
CA PHE A 34 6.56 27.03 -25.75
C PHE A 34 5.67 27.88 -26.66
N GLY A 35 5.56 29.19 -26.39
CA GLY A 35 4.91 30.23 -27.22
C GLY A 35 4.13 31.20 -26.33
N GLY A 36 4.59 32.43 -26.08
CA GLY A 36 4.61 33.60 -26.99
C GLY A 36 3.46 34.52 -26.57
N SER A 37 3.47 35.85 -26.55
CA SER A 37 4.40 36.93 -26.87
C SER A 37 3.80 38.24 -26.32
N SER A 38 4.62 39.29 -26.26
CA SER A 38 4.30 40.72 -26.47
C SER A 38 3.46 41.53 -25.46
N SER A 39 4.10 42.54 -24.85
CA SER A 39 3.82 43.99 -25.03
C SER A 39 4.80 44.77 -24.13
N SER A 40 5.86 45.36 -24.68
CA SER A 40 5.95 46.72 -25.24
C SER A 40 5.85 47.84 -24.19
N LEU A 41 6.92 48.63 -24.04
CA LEU A 41 7.01 50.07 -24.36
C LEU A 41 8.12 50.76 -23.52
N TYR A 42 9.11 51.30 -24.26
CA TYR A 42 9.94 52.49 -24.05
C TYR A 42 10.42 52.94 -22.66
N GLY A 43 11.71 53.31 -22.60
CA GLY A 43 12.19 54.35 -21.69
C GLY A 43 13.71 54.39 -21.50
N LEU A 44 14.41 55.14 -22.37
CA LEU A 44 15.81 55.53 -22.21
C LEU A 44 16.05 56.29 -20.89
N GLY A 45 17.26 56.20 -20.32
CA GLY A 45 17.66 57.18 -19.31
C GLY A 45 19.01 56.91 -18.65
N ALA A 46 20.02 57.67 -19.06
CA ALA A 46 21.42 57.54 -18.68
C ALA A 46 21.74 57.83 -17.20
N SER A 47 22.75 57.13 -16.71
CA SER A 47 23.53 57.44 -15.51
C SER A 47 24.35 58.72 -15.69
N ARG A 48 24.28 59.67 -14.74
CA ARG A 48 25.37 60.59 -14.30
C ARG A 48 24.90 61.49 -13.12
N PRO A 49 25.81 62.17 -12.38
CA PRO A 49 26.04 61.88 -10.97
C PRO A 49 25.51 62.92 -9.98
N ARG A 50 25.55 62.51 -8.71
CA ARG A 50 25.20 63.22 -7.49
C ARG A 50 26.13 64.41 -7.23
N VAL A 51 25.58 65.62 -7.19
CA VAL A 51 26.21 66.81 -6.59
C VAL A 51 25.30 67.32 -5.49
N ALA A 52 25.86 67.52 -4.30
CA ALA A 52 25.20 68.14 -3.17
C ALA A 52 25.41 69.66 -3.19
N PRO A 53 24.44 70.51 -2.80
CA PRO A 53 24.73 71.87 -2.40
C PRO A 53 24.78 71.94 -0.87
N ARG A 54 25.95 72.30 -0.36
CA ARG A 54 26.14 72.74 1.03
C ARG A 54 26.09 74.27 1.01
N SER A 55 25.08 74.83 1.65
CA SER A 55 25.09 76.22 2.12
C SER A 55 26.03 76.33 3.32
N SER A 56 26.85 77.38 3.38
CA SER A 56 27.03 78.24 4.56
C SER A 56 28.24 79.18 4.41
N TYR A 57 27.98 80.48 4.56
CA TYR A 57 28.78 81.51 5.24
C TYR A 57 30.27 81.73 4.91
N GLY A 58 30.60 82.99 4.61
CA GLY A 58 31.96 83.55 4.78
C GLY A 58 32.28 84.62 3.73
N GLY A 59 32.11 85.90 4.08
CA GLY A 59 32.40 87.03 3.19
C GLY A 59 33.90 87.35 3.05
N PRO A 60 34.26 88.23 2.11
CA PRO A 60 35.48 89.04 2.17
C PRO A 60 35.07 90.50 2.48
N VAL A 61 35.43 91.05 3.64
CA VAL A 61 36.67 91.81 3.89
C VAL A 61 36.97 92.78 2.75
N GLY A 62 36.67 94.05 3.03
CA GLY A 62 36.78 95.17 2.12
C GLY A 62 38.23 95.46 1.73
N ALA A 63 38.42 95.67 0.43
CA ALA A 63 39.60 96.31 -0.12
C ALA A 63 39.42 97.83 -0.02
N GLY A 64 40.22 98.47 0.84
CA GLY A 64 40.37 99.92 0.90
C GLY A 64 41.12 100.41 -0.34
N ILE A 65 40.50 101.33 -1.07
CA ILE A 65 41.10 102.05 -2.19
C ILE A 65 41.61 103.39 -1.66
N HIS A 66 42.88 103.66 -1.93
CA HIS A 66 43.61 104.86 -1.55
C HIS A 66 43.08 106.13 -2.25
N GLU A 67 43.23 107.22 -1.49
CA GLU A 67 43.04 108.65 -1.75
C GLU A 67 43.40 109.12 -3.17
N VAL A 68 42.43 109.74 -3.85
CA VAL A 68 42.61 110.44 -5.13
C VAL A 68 42.55 111.94 -4.88
N THR A 69 43.62 112.61 -5.27
CA THR A 69 43.89 114.05 -5.23
C THR A 69 42.71 114.90 -5.70
N ILE A 70 42.28 115.83 -4.85
CA ILE A 70 41.22 116.81 -5.14
C ILE A 70 41.80 117.94 -6.02
N SER A 71 41.52 117.89 -7.32
CA SER A 71 41.77 119.01 -8.24
C SER A 71 40.70 120.10 -8.02
N GLN A 72 41.12 121.29 -7.59
CA GLN A 72 40.26 122.46 -7.30
C GLN A 72 39.69 123.15 -8.57
N SER A 73 39.26 122.38 -9.57
CA SER A 73 38.74 122.88 -10.86
C SER A 73 37.30 122.43 -11.15
N LEU A 74 36.55 121.95 -10.14
CA LEU A 74 35.17 121.44 -10.24
C LEU A 74 34.15 122.27 -9.41
N LEU A 75 34.27 123.60 -9.41
CA LEU A 75 33.28 124.49 -8.78
C LEU A 75 32.57 125.40 -9.79
N THR A 76 32.03 124.78 -10.84
CA THR A 76 31.03 125.39 -11.74
C THR A 76 29.83 124.44 -11.86
N PRO A 77 28.63 124.82 -11.40
CA PRO A 77 27.43 124.00 -11.57
C PRO A 77 27.07 123.91 -13.06
N LEU A 78 27.36 122.77 -13.68
CA LEU A 78 26.90 122.44 -15.02
C LEU A 78 25.42 122.04 -14.93
N GLN A 79 24.53 122.97 -15.29
CA GLN A 79 23.14 122.67 -15.60
C GLN A 79 23.08 121.77 -16.85
N VAL A 80 23.05 120.46 -16.62
CA VAL A 80 22.61 119.51 -17.64
C VAL A 80 21.10 119.60 -17.67
N ASN A 81 20.55 120.32 -18.65
CA ASN A 81 19.16 120.17 -19.03
C ASN A 81 18.98 118.72 -19.52
N ILE A 82 18.68 117.82 -18.59
CA ILE A 82 18.19 116.49 -18.90
C ILE A 82 16.79 116.70 -19.47
N ASP A 83 16.62 116.28 -20.71
CA ASP A 83 15.37 116.34 -21.44
C ASP A 83 14.20 115.80 -20.56
N PRO A 84 13.15 116.60 -20.29
CA PRO A 84 12.05 116.20 -19.40
C PRO A 84 11.34 114.93 -19.87
N THR A 85 11.45 114.57 -21.16
CA THR A 85 10.93 113.31 -21.71
C THR A 85 11.72 112.07 -21.27
N ILE A 86 13.04 112.15 -21.09
CA ILE A 86 13.89 111.01 -20.68
C ILE A 86 13.73 110.68 -19.19
N GLN A 87 13.43 111.69 -18.37
CA GLN A 87 13.22 111.49 -16.93
C GLN A 87 11.86 110.85 -16.65
N GLN A 88 10.83 111.18 -17.44
CA GLN A 88 9.52 110.56 -17.37
C GLN A 88 9.58 109.08 -17.82
N VAL A 89 10.28 108.75 -18.91
CA VAL A 89 10.50 107.37 -19.36
C VAL A 89 11.27 106.54 -18.32
N ARG A 90 12.33 107.07 -17.71
CA ARG A 90 13.05 106.35 -16.63
C ARG A 90 12.20 106.17 -15.37
N GLN A 91 11.29 107.09 -15.08
CA GLN A 91 10.38 106.96 -13.95
C GLN A 91 9.29 105.90 -14.22
N GLU A 92 8.74 105.88 -15.43
CA GLU A 92 7.82 104.83 -15.90
C GLU A 92 8.50 103.45 -15.94
N GLU A 93 9.73 103.33 -16.47
CA GLU A 93 10.51 102.09 -16.43
C GLU A 93 10.78 101.65 -14.98
N ARG A 94 11.13 102.57 -14.09
CA ARG A 94 11.35 102.28 -12.67
C ARG A 94 10.07 101.82 -11.97
N GLU A 95 8.91 102.36 -12.34
CA GLU A 95 7.61 101.93 -11.82
C GLU A 95 7.15 100.58 -12.40
N GLN A 96 7.42 100.32 -13.68
CA GLN A 96 7.19 99.01 -14.30
C GLN A 96 8.10 97.94 -13.67
N ILE A 97 9.38 98.24 -13.47
CA ILE A 97 10.33 97.35 -12.78
C ILE A 97 9.87 97.11 -11.34
N LYS A 98 9.41 98.13 -10.60
CA LYS A 98 8.84 97.93 -9.25
C LYS A 98 7.59 97.05 -9.27
N THR A 99 6.68 97.27 -10.22
CA THR A 99 5.45 96.48 -10.35
C THR A 99 5.76 95.02 -10.68
N LEU A 100 6.73 94.80 -11.57
CA LEU A 100 7.22 93.48 -11.92
C LEU A 100 7.94 92.81 -10.75
N ASN A 101 8.75 93.56 -9.99
CA ASN A 101 9.44 93.07 -8.81
C ASN A 101 8.45 92.69 -7.69
N ASN A 102 7.40 93.48 -7.46
CA ASN A 102 6.32 93.14 -6.54
C ASN A 102 5.57 91.87 -6.98
N LYS A 103 5.35 91.69 -8.30
CA LYS A 103 4.81 90.43 -8.84
C LYS A 103 5.77 89.27 -8.58
N PHE A 104 7.07 89.42 -8.82
CA PHE A 104 8.07 88.39 -8.50
C PHE A 104 8.14 88.05 -7.02
N ALA A 105 8.09 89.05 -6.13
CA ALA A 105 8.02 88.81 -4.69
C ALA A 105 6.78 87.98 -4.32
N SER A 106 5.60 88.33 -4.87
CA SER A 106 4.37 87.56 -4.65
C SER A 106 4.45 86.12 -5.19
N PHE A 107 5.14 85.91 -6.32
CA PHE A 107 5.38 84.57 -6.86
C PHE A 107 6.37 83.77 -6.01
N ILE A 108 7.45 84.41 -5.52
CA ILE A 108 8.41 83.78 -4.61
C ILE A 108 7.74 83.36 -3.31
N ASP A 109 6.90 84.23 -2.73
CA ASP A 109 6.14 83.90 -1.52
C ASP A 109 5.15 82.76 -1.79
N LYS A 110 4.51 82.74 -2.97
CA LYS A 110 3.63 81.63 -3.35
C LYS A 110 4.38 80.32 -3.53
N VAL A 111 5.58 80.33 -4.13
CA VAL A 111 6.43 79.14 -4.29
C VAL A 111 6.89 78.64 -2.92
N ARG A 112 7.36 79.53 -2.03
CA ARG A 112 7.75 79.16 -0.66
C ARG A 112 6.58 78.55 0.13
N PHE A 113 5.39 79.14 0.01
CA PHE A 113 4.19 78.59 0.63
C PHE A 113 3.86 77.19 0.09
N LEU A 114 3.96 76.98 -1.22
CA LEU A 114 3.73 75.67 -1.84
C LEU A 114 4.82 74.65 -1.48
N GLU A 115 6.10 75.06 -1.40
CA GLU A 115 7.20 74.20 -0.93
C GLU A 115 6.99 73.78 0.52
N GLN A 116 6.56 74.71 1.38
CA GLN A 116 6.28 74.42 2.78
C GLN A 116 5.07 73.49 2.91
N GLN A 117 4.04 73.67 2.09
CA GLN A 117 2.91 72.73 2.02
C GLN A 117 3.33 71.36 1.50
N ASN A 118 4.15 71.27 0.46
CA ASN A 118 4.67 70.01 -0.04
C ASN A 118 5.50 69.27 1.01
N LYS A 119 6.35 69.98 1.74
CA LYS A 119 7.15 69.39 2.83
C LYS A 119 6.26 68.88 3.98
N LEU A 120 5.17 69.57 4.27
CA LEU A 120 4.18 69.11 5.24
C LEU A 120 3.40 67.88 4.73
N LEU A 121 3.09 67.82 3.43
CA LEU A 121 2.47 66.65 2.83
C LEU A 121 3.41 65.45 2.79
N GLU A 122 4.70 65.65 2.50
CA GLU A 122 5.72 64.59 2.53
C GLU A 122 5.88 63.98 3.93
N THR A 123 5.96 64.83 4.97
CA THR A 123 6.05 64.34 6.35
C THR A 123 4.77 63.63 6.80
N LYS A 124 3.60 64.14 6.40
CA LYS A 124 2.31 63.48 6.66
C LYS A 124 2.20 62.14 5.92
N TRP A 125 2.68 62.07 4.68
CA TRP A 125 2.74 60.84 3.89
C TRP A 125 3.65 59.80 4.55
N ALA A 126 4.86 60.19 4.98
CA ALA A 126 5.81 59.32 5.65
C ALA A 126 5.21 58.72 6.94
N LEU A 127 4.58 59.55 7.79
CA LEU A 127 3.91 59.09 9.01
C LEU A 127 2.75 58.12 8.73
N LEU A 128 1.94 58.40 7.71
CA LEU A 128 0.85 57.50 7.30
C LEU A 128 1.37 56.17 6.77
N GLN A 129 2.48 56.17 6.02
CA GLN A 129 3.10 54.97 5.50
C GLN A 129 3.69 54.11 6.62
N GLU A 130 4.36 54.73 7.59
CA GLU A 130 4.91 54.05 8.76
C GLU A 130 3.79 53.44 9.63
N GLN A 131 2.71 54.18 9.85
CA GLN A 131 1.55 53.72 10.62
C GLN A 131 0.74 52.62 9.89
N GLY A 132 0.63 52.70 8.57
CA GLY A 132 -0.05 51.68 7.76
C GLY A 132 0.73 50.36 7.70
N SER A 133 2.06 50.43 7.61
CA SER A 133 2.91 49.24 7.50
C SER A 133 2.98 48.44 8.81
N THR A 134 3.08 49.11 9.96
CA THR A 134 3.16 48.42 11.28
C THR A 134 1.86 47.73 11.66
N LYS A 135 0.70 48.38 11.43
CA LYS A 135 -0.61 47.81 11.75
C LYS A 135 -0.93 46.58 10.90
N ASN A 136 -0.57 46.61 9.61
CA ASN A 136 -0.80 45.49 8.71
C ASN A 136 0.12 44.30 9.02
N SER A 137 1.38 44.55 9.39
CA SER A 137 2.35 43.49 9.69
C SER A 137 2.03 42.74 10.99
N CYS A 138 1.54 43.44 12.01
CA CYS A 138 1.15 42.81 13.29
C CYS A 138 -0.05 41.87 13.11
N LEU A 139 -1.08 42.31 12.39
CA LEU A 139 -2.27 41.49 12.13
C LEU A 139 -1.93 40.27 11.26
N LEU A 140 -1.12 40.44 10.22
CA LEU A 140 -0.64 39.34 9.38
C LEU A 140 0.17 38.32 10.18
N GLY A 141 1.06 38.78 11.07
CA GLY A 141 1.84 37.88 11.93
C GLY A 141 1.00 37.06 12.90
N ILE A 142 -0.09 37.63 13.44
CA ILE A 142 -1.05 36.88 14.28
C ILE A 142 -1.76 35.82 13.44
N PHE A 143 -2.24 36.17 12.24
CA PHE A 143 -2.87 35.19 11.35
C PHE A 143 -1.89 34.09 10.92
N GLU A 144 -0.64 34.42 10.64
CA GLU A 144 0.40 33.46 10.28
C GLU A 144 0.72 32.50 11.45
N ALA A 145 0.81 33.01 12.67
CA ALA A 145 0.97 32.18 13.87
C ALA A 145 -0.22 31.25 14.10
N GLN A 146 -1.46 31.73 13.87
CA GLN A 146 -2.66 30.91 13.95
C GLN A 146 -2.69 29.83 12.85
N ILE A 147 -2.32 30.17 11.62
CA ILE A 147 -2.20 29.22 10.51
C ILE A 147 -1.14 28.16 10.83
N ALA A 148 0.00 28.54 11.37
CA ALA A 148 1.05 27.62 11.79
C ALA A 148 0.58 26.70 12.92
N GLY A 149 -0.16 27.23 13.90
CA GLY A 149 -0.78 26.45 14.97
C GLY A 149 -1.77 25.41 14.45
N LEU A 150 -2.67 25.81 13.55
CA LEU A 150 -3.64 24.92 12.91
C LEU A 150 -2.96 23.83 12.05
N ARG A 151 -1.89 24.18 11.31
CA ARG A 151 -1.09 23.20 10.55
C ARG A 151 -0.46 22.16 11.47
N LYS A 152 0.13 22.58 12.59
CA LYS A 152 0.70 21.67 13.58
C LYS A 152 -0.35 20.75 14.20
N GLN A 153 -1.55 21.26 14.48
CA GLN A 153 -2.67 20.45 14.94
C GLN A 153 -3.13 19.43 13.88
N LEU A 154 -3.18 19.84 12.62
CA LEU A 154 -3.49 18.94 11.51
C LEU A 154 -2.45 17.82 11.37
N GLU A 155 -1.16 18.14 11.44
CA GLU A 155 -0.08 17.16 11.39
C GLU A 155 -0.14 16.18 12.58
N ALA A 156 -0.42 16.67 13.80
CA ALA A 156 -0.60 15.82 14.97
C ALA A 156 -1.80 14.87 14.81
N LEU A 157 -2.94 15.38 14.33
CA LEU A 157 -4.13 14.56 14.06
C LEU A 157 -3.90 13.55 12.94
N GLN A 158 -3.11 13.89 11.91
CA GLN A 158 -2.74 12.95 10.85
C GLN A 158 -1.86 11.81 11.37
N LEU A 159 -0.89 12.12 12.24
CA LEU A 159 -0.03 11.12 12.84
C LEU A 159 -0.81 10.20 13.80
N ASP A 160 -1.70 10.77 14.62
CA ASP A 160 -2.61 9.99 15.46
C ASP A 160 -3.59 9.14 14.65
N GLY A 161 -4.10 9.69 13.54
CA GLY A 161 -4.92 8.95 12.59
C GLY A 161 -4.20 7.74 12.01
N GLY A 162 -2.96 7.92 11.54
CA GLY A 162 -2.12 6.82 11.07
C GLY A 162 -1.82 5.77 12.15
N ARG A 163 -1.56 6.20 13.39
CA ARG A 163 -1.38 5.28 14.53
C ARG A 163 -2.64 4.47 14.80
N LEU A 164 -3.80 5.11 14.84
CA LEU A 164 -5.09 4.45 15.05
C LEU A 164 -5.45 3.50 13.90
N GLU A 165 -5.12 3.84 12.66
CA GLU A 165 -5.31 2.95 11.50
C GLU A 165 -4.46 1.68 11.61
N VAL A 166 -3.23 1.78 12.12
CA VAL A 166 -2.38 0.62 12.37
C VAL A 166 -2.93 -0.23 13.53
N GLU A 167 -3.36 0.39 14.63
CA GLU A 167 -4.00 -0.33 15.74
C GLU A 167 -5.30 -1.03 15.31
N LEU A 168 -6.11 -0.37 14.49
CA LEU A 168 -7.32 -0.95 13.91
C LEU A 168 -7.00 -2.17 13.05
N ARG A 169 -5.98 -2.07 12.18
CA ARG A 169 -5.54 -3.18 11.33
C ARG A 169 -5.02 -4.36 12.16
N ASN A 170 -4.17 -4.08 13.15
CA ASN A 170 -3.67 -5.11 14.06
C ASN A 170 -4.83 -5.81 14.80
N MET A 171 -5.84 -5.06 15.24
CA MET A 171 -7.02 -5.65 15.88
C MET A 171 -7.86 -6.48 14.89
N GLN A 172 -8.01 -6.02 13.65
CA GLN A 172 -8.68 -6.77 12.58
C GLN A 172 -7.96 -8.08 12.28
N ASP A 173 -6.63 -8.07 12.19
CA ASP A 173 -5.82 -9.26 11.96
C ASP A 173 -6.01 -10.27 13.10
N VAL A 174 -5.98 -9.80 14.36
CA VAL A 174 -6.23 -10.66 15.54
C VAL A 174 -7.65 -11.23 15.52
N VAL A 175 -8.66 -10.45 15.13
CA VAL A 175 -10.04 -10.93 15.02
C VAL A 175 -10.17 -11.98 13.92
N GLU A 176 -9.53 -11.78 12.77
CA GLU A 176 -9.54 -12.76 11.67
C GLU A 176 -8.79 -14.04 12.07
N ASP A 177 -7.68 -13.93 12.79
CA ASP A 177 -6.96 -15.08 13.36
C ASP A 177 -7.84 -15.89 14.31
N PHE A 178 -8.59 -15.22 15.19
CA PHE A 178 -9.54 -15.90 16.07
C PHE A 178 -10.69 -16.54 15.29
N LYS A 179 -11.25 -15.84 14.30
CA LYS A 179 -12.29 -16.38 13.42
C LYS A 179 -11.81 -17.65 12.71
N ASN A 180 -10.61 -17.63 12.12
CA ASN A 180 -10.00 -18.80 11.49
C ASN A 180 -9.84 -19.96 12.49
N LYS A 181 -9.36 -19.68 13.71
CA LYS A 181 -9.26 -20.70 14.77
C LYS A 181 -10.62 -21.28 15.16
N TYR A 182 -11.68 -20.46 15.22
CA TYR A 182 -13.04 -20.92 15.50
C TYR A 182 -13.59 -21.78 14.36
N GLU A 183 -13.37 -21.39 13.11
CA GLU A 183 -13.77 -22.19 11.94
C GLU A 183 -13.04 -23.54 11.92
N ASP A 184 -11.73 -23.54 12.18
CA ASP A 184 -10.95 -24.77 12.31
C ASP A 184 -11.47 -25.67 13.43
N GLU A 185 -11.83 -25.10 14.59
CA GLU A 185 -12.35 -25.87 15.72
C GLU A 185 -13.74 -26.44 15.43
N ILE A 186 -14.60 -25.69 14.74
CA ILE A 186 -15.88 -26.19 14.25
C ILE A 186 -15.67 -27.35 13.28
N ASN A 187 -14.71 -27.23 12.36
CA ASN A 187 -14.38 -28.29 11.41
C ASN A 187 -13.83 -29.53 12.13
N ARG A 188 -12.91 -29.37 13.09
CA ARG A 188 -12.41 -30.48 13.92
C ARG A 188 -13.51 -31.16 14.70
N ARG A 189 -14.38 -30.38 15.36
CA ARG A 189 -15.54 -30.91 16.09
C ARG A 189 -16.45 -31.70 15.16
N THR A 190 -16.75 -31.18 13.98
CA THR A 190 -17.61 -31.83 13.00
C THR A 190 -16.97 -33.13 12.49
N ALA A 191 -15.66 -33.14 12.24
CA ALA A 191 -14.93 -34.35 11.86
C ALA A 191 -14.98 -35.41 12.98
N ALA A 192 -14.70 -35.04 14.23
CA ALA A 192 -14.78 -35.94 15.37
C ALA A 192 -16.22 -36.46 15.61
N GLU A 193 -17.23 -35.62 15.40
CA GLU A 193 -18.64 -36.02 15.48
C GLU A 193 -19.01 -37.01 14.37
N ASN A 194 -18.54 -36.79 13.14
CA ASN A 194 -18.71 -37.75 12.04
C ASN A 194 -18.03 -39.09 12.34
N GLU A 195 -16.79 -39.07 12.85
CA GLU A 195 -16.08 -40.28 13.28
C GLU A 195 -16.83 -41.01 14.40
N PHE A 196 -17.36 -40.28 15.38
CA PHE A 196 -18.17 -40.85 16.45
C PHE A 196 -19.44 -41.52 15.91
N VAL A 197 -20.12 -40.91 14.94
CA VAL A 197 -21.31 -41.50 14.30
C VAL A 197 -20.96 -42.80 13.56
N VAL A 198 -19.83 -42.82 12.85
CA VAL A 198 -19.34 -44.05 12.18
C VAL A 198 -19.00 -45.13 13.20
N LEU A 199 -18.25 -44.78 14.25
CA LEU A 199 -17.88 -45.72 15.31
C LEU A 199 -19.11 -46.29 16.01
N LYS A 200 -20.14 -45.46 16.25
CA LYS A 200 -21.41 -45.91 16.81
C LYS A 200 -22.09 -46.94 15.89
N LYS A 201 -22.13 -46.68 14.59
CA LYS A 201 -22.67 -47.63 13.60
C LYS A 201 -21.88 -48.95 13.61
N ASP A 202 -20.55 -48.88 13.68
CA ASP A 202 -19.71 -50.07 13.73
C ASP A 202 -19.91 -50.88 15.02
N VAL A 203 -20.11 -50.19 16.15
CA VAL A 203 -20.48 -50.82 17.44
C VAL A 203 -21.85 -51.50 17.34
N ASP A 204 -22.85 -50.83 16.74
CA ASP A 204 -24.18 -51.42 16.54
C ASP A 204 -24.10 -52.67 15.66
N VAL A 205 -23.33 -52.63 14.56
CA VAL A 205 -23.10 -53.79 13.68
C VAL A 205 -22.35 -54.92 14.40
N ALA A 206 -21.33 -54.59 15.19
CA ALA A 206 -20.62 -55.58 16.00
C ALA A 206 -21.55 -56.22 17.04
N TYR A 207 -22.45 -55.44 17.65
CA TYR A 207 -23.43 -55.93 18.60
C TYR A 207 -24.46 -56.85 17.93
N THR A 208 -25.00 -56.50 16.76
CA THR A 208 -25.92 -57.39 16.03
C THR A 208 -25.24 -58.70 15.65
N ASN A 209 -23.98 -58.65 15.17
CA ASN A 209 -23.20 -59.84 14.87
C ASN A 209 -22.95 -60.70 16.12
N LYS A 210 -22.66 -60.07 17.26
CA LYS A 210 -22.49 -60.76 18.54
C LYS A 210 -23.77 -61.51 18.92
N VAL A 211 -24.93 -60.84 18.87
CA VAL A 211 -26.22 -61.45 19.20
C VAL A 211 -26.56 -62.60 18.24
N GLU A 212 -26.28 -62.45 16.94
CA GLU A 212 -26.46 -63.54 15.96
C GLU A 212 -25.56 -64.75 16.25
N LEU A 213 -24.31 -64.52 16.66
CA LEU A 213 -23.39 -65.59 17.04
C LEU A 213 -23.80 -66.26 18.36
N GLU A 214 -24.27 -65.51 19.35
CA GLU A 214 -24.85 -66.04 20.58
C GLU A 214 -26.06 -66.94 20.28
N ALA A 215 -26.99 -66.48 19.43
CA ALA A 215 -28.13 -67.28 19.02
C ALA A 215 -27.72 -68.58 18.31
N LYS A 216 -26.70 -68.53 17.42
CA LYS A 216 -26.16 -69.74 16.78
C LYS A 216 -25.54 -70.70 17.80
N ALA A 217 -24.79 -70.18 18.76
CA ALA A 217 -24.22 -70.98 19.83
C ALA A 217 -25.31 -71.67 20.67
N ASP A 218 -26.38 -70.94 21.01
CA ASP A 218 -27.53 -71.50 21.72
C ASP A 218 -28.23 -72.60 20.91
N THR A 219 -28.47 -72.38 19.60
CA THR A 219 -29.07 -73.43 18.75
C THR A 219 -28.21 -74.69 18.65
N LEU A 220 -26.88 -74.54 18.55
CA LEU A 220 -25.97 -75.68 18.53
C LEU A 220 -25.92 -76.39 19.89
N ASN A 221 -26.01 -75.65 20.98
CA ASN A 221 -26.09 -76.21 22.33
C ASN A 221 -27.39 -77.00 22.53
N ASP A 222 -28.51 -76.48 22.04
CA ASP A 222 -29.80 -77.18 22.05
C ASP A 222 -29.75 -78.45 21.20
N GLU A 223 -29.11 -78.42 20.03
CA GLU A 223 -28.91 -79.60 19.18
C GLU A 223 -28.03 -80.65 19.86
N ILE A 224 -26.95 -80.24 20.54
CA ILE A 224 -26.11 -81.14 21.36
C ILE A 224 -26.94 -81.77 22.48
N ASN A 225 -27.76 -80.99 23.18
CA ASN A 225 -28.60 -81.50 24.25
C ASN A 225 -29.66 -82.47 23.72
N PHE A 226 -30.29 -82.15 22.58
CA PHE A 226 -31.22 -83.04 21.90
C PHE A 226 -30.57 -84.38 21.54
N LEU A 227 -29.40 -84.36 20.88
CA LEU A 227 -28.66 -85.58 20.54
C LEU A 227 -28.28 -86.39 21.78
N ARG A 228 -27.86 -85.74 22.87
CA ARG A 228 -27.59 -86.43 24.15
C ARG A 228 -28.83 -87.13 24.68
N THR A 229 -29.98 -86.45 24.72
CA THR A 229 -31.24 -87.06 25.18
C THR A 229 -31.70 -88.19 24.28
N LEU A 230 -31.53 -88.06 22.95
CA LEU A 230 -31.86 -89.08 21.98
C LEU A 230 -31.02 -90.34 22.21
N TYR A 231 -29.70 -90.20 22.31
CA TYR A 231 -28.81 -91.33 22.55
C TYR A 231 -29.05 -92.00 23.91
N GLU A 232 -29.40 -91.23 24.93
CA GLU A 232 -29.75 -91.80 26.23
C GLU A 232 -31.04 -92.62 26.17
N GLU A 233 -32.02 -92.19 25.36
CA GLU A 233 -33.27 -92.93 25.17
C GLU A 233 -33.07 -94.17 24.26
N GLU A 234 -32.29 -94.06 23.19
CA GLU A 234 -31.91 -95.21 22.35
C GLU A 234 -31.16 -96.27 23.15
N LEU A 235 -30.25 -95.86 24.05
CA LEU A 235 -29.56 -96.78 24.95
C LEU A 235 -30.54 -97.50 25.89
N LYS A 236 -31.52 -96.78 26.47
CA LYS A 236 -32.58 -97.41 27.28
C LYS A 236 -33.43 -98.38 26.46
N GLU A 237 -33.79 -98.02 25.22
CA GLU A 237 -34.57 -98.88 24.34
C GLU A 237 -33.78 -100.13 23.92
N LEU A 238 -32.50 -99.99 23.56
CA LEU A 238 -31.62 -101.12 23.28
C LEU A 238 -31.47 -102.03 24.51
N GLN A 239 -31.33 -101.46 25.70
CA GLN A 239 -31.30 -102.23 26.96
C GLN A 239 -32.64 -102.96 27.21
N SER A 240 -33.77 -102.33 26.87
CA SER A 240 -35.10 -102.96 26.89
C SER A 240 -35.23 -104.07 25.84
N LYS A 241 -34.74 -103.86 24.62
CA LYS A 241 -34.75 -104.87 23.55
C LYS A 241 -33.88 -106.07 23.90
N VAL A 242 -32.69 -105.85 24.45
CA VAL A 242 -31.81 -106.93 24.95
C VAL A 242 -32.49 -107.73 26.07
N SER A 243 -33.24 -107.07 26.96
CA SER A 243 -34.02 -107.76 28.01
C SER A 243 -35.31 -108.43 27.49
N ASN A 244 -35.97 -107.89 26.46
CA ASN A 244 -37.19 -108.45 25.86
C ASN A 244 -36.91 -109.61 24.89
N THR A 245 -35.78 -109.59 24.18
CA THR A 245 -35.39 -110.69 23.25
C THR A 245 -34.95 -111.96 24.01
N SER A 246 -34.76 -111.85 25.33
CA SER A 246 -34.59 -113.00 26.23
C SER A 246 -35.87 -113.82 26.45
N VAL A 247 -37.05 -113.36 25.97
CA VAL A 247 -38.34 -114.05 26.15
C VAL A 247 -38.99 -114.28 24.78
N VAL A 248 -38.64 -115.43 24.22
CA VAL A 248 -39.29 -116.33 23.24
C VAL A 248 -40.61 -115.84 22.62
N LEU A 249 -40.78 -116.02 21.29
CA LEU A 249 -41.79 -116.95 20.74
C LEU A 249 -41.77 -116.98 19.21
N SER A 250 -41.49 -118.18 18.70
CA SER A 250 -41.84 -118.68 17.38
C SER A 250 -43.36 -118.61 17.16
N MET A 251 -43.78 -117.97 16.07
CA MET A 251 -45.14 -118.11 15.55
C MET A 251 -45.06 -118.63 14.12
N ASP A 252 -45.31 -119.94 13.98
CA ASP A 252 -45.78 -120.53 12.73
C ASP A 252 -47.20 -120.02 12.48
N ASN A 253 -47.42 -119.37 11.33
CA ASN A 253 -48.74 -118.92 10.93
C ASN A 253 -48.98 -119.25 9.45
N ASN A 254 -49.29 -120.52 9.19
CA ASN A 254 -49.68 -121.00 7.86
C ASN A 254 -51.18 -120.78 7.66
N ARG A 255 -51.53 -119.66 7.03
CA ARG A 255 -52.87 -119.39 6.50
C ARG A 255 -52.70 -119.34 4.99
N SER A 256 -53.34 -120.26 4.27
CA SER A 256 -53.28 -120.34 2.82
C SER A 256 -53.77 -119.03 2.21
N LEU A 257 -52.81 -118.19 1.88
CA LEU A 257 -52.94 -117.01 1.05
C LEU A 257 -52.87 -117.48 -0.41
N ASP A 258 -53.59 -116.81 -1.30
CA ASP A 258 -53.42 -117.00 -2.74
C ASP A 258 -52.01 -116.55 -3.12
N LEU A 259 -51.10 -117.52 -3.14
CA LEU A 259 -49.68 -117.27 -3.32
C LEU A 259 -49.42 -116.68 -4.71
N ASP A 260 -50.18 -117.07 -5.72
CA ASP A 260 -49.92 -116.63 -7.09
C ASP A 260 -50.31 -115.16 -7.32
N GLY A 261 -51.46 -114.72 -6.78
CA GLY A 261 -51.88 -113.32 -6.82
C GLY A 261 -50.93 -112.41 -6.03
N ILE A 262 -50.53 -112.83 -4.82
CA ILE A 262 -49.59 -112.08 -3.99
C ILE A 262 -48.19 -112.08 -4.59
N ILE A 263 -47.72 -113.19 -5.17
CA ILE A 263 -46.41 -113.24 -5.85
C ILE A 263 -46.43 -112.31 -7.07
N ALA A 264 -47.53 -112.24 -7.82
CA ALA A 264 -47.64 -111.33 -8.96
C ALA A 264 -47.66 -109.86 -8.51
N GLU A 265 -48.42 -109.52 -7.47
CA GLU A 265 -48.47 -108.17 -6.91
C GLU A 265 -47.15 -107.75 -6.27
N VAL A 266 -46.49 -108.66 -5.53
CA VAL A 266 -45.16 -108.44 -4.96
C VAL A 266 -44.12 -108.25 -6.07
N LYS A 267 -44.16 -109.05 -7.14
CA LYS A 267 -43.27 -108.85 -8.31
C LYS A 267 -43.51 -107.48 -8.97
N ALA A 268 -44.76 -107.08 -9.18
CA ALA A 268 -45.10 -105.77 -9.73
C ALA A 268 -44.63 -104.62 -8.84
N GLN A 269 -44.80 -104.74 -7.51
CA GLN A 269 -44.29 -103.79 -6.53
C GLN A 269 -42.75 -103.71 -6.56
N TYR A 270 -42.05 -104.84 -6.67
CA TYR A 270 -40.59 -104.85 -6.80
C TYR A 270 -40.11 -104.24 -8.12
N GLU A 271 -40.80 -104.51 -9.23
CA GLU A 271 -40.50 -103.86 -10.51
C GLU A 271 -40.77 -102.34 -10.45
N GLU A 272 -41.85 -101.92 -9.81
CA GLU A 272 -42.16 -100.50 -9.61
C GLU A 272 -41.15 -99.81 -8.69
N ILE A 273 -40.75 -100.45 -7.58
CA ILE A 273 -39.72 -99.94 -6.67
C ILE A 273 -38.36 -99.88 -7.35
N ALA A 274 -37.99 -100.89 -8.15
CA ALA A 274 -36.76 -100.90 -8.91
C ALA A 274 -36.75 -99.79 -9.99
N ASN A 275 -37.86 -99.61 -10.70
CA ASN A 275 -38.01 -98.53 -11.68
C ASN A 275 -38.01 -97.15 -11.03
N ARG A 276 -38.70 -96.98 -9.89
CA ARG A 276 -38.71 -95.75 -9.11
C ARG A 276 -37.32 -95.41 -8.58
N SER A 277 -36.62 -96.38 -7.99
CA SER A 277 -35.24 -96.21 -7.51
C SER A 277 -34.29 -95.83 -8.65
N ARG A 278 -34.44 -96.45 -9.82
CA ARG A 278 -33.67 -96.09 -11.02
C ARG A 278 -33.96 -94.66 -11.49
N ALA A 279 -35.23 -94.29 -11.59
CA ALA A 279 -35.64 -92.94 -12.01
C ALA A 279 -35.20 -91.86 -11.02
N GLU A 280 -35.28 -92.15 -9.71
CA GLU A 280 -34.80 -91.26 -8.65
C GLU A 280 -33.27 -91.10 -8.70
N ALA A 281 -32.52 -92.18 -8.93
CA ALA A 281 -31.07 -92.12 -9.10
C ALA A 281 -30.69 -91.30 -10.35
N GLU A 282 -31.34 -91.56 -11.50
CA GLU A 282 -31.12 -90.81 -12.74
C GLU A 282 -31.47 -89.32 -12.57
N ALA A 283 -32.60 -88.97 -11.95
CA ALA A 283 -32.98 -87.59 -11.64
C ALA A 283 -32.02 -86.91 -10.65
N TRP A 284 -31.53 -87.66 -9.65
CA TRP A 284 -30.54 -87.17 -8.71
C TRP A 284 -29.21 -86.86 -9.39
N TYR A 285 -28.72 -87.76 -10.26
CA TYR A 285 -27.50 -87.53 -11.04
C TYR A 285 -27.66 -86.37 -12.03
N GLN A 286 -28.81 -86.26 -12.69
CA GLN A 286 -29.14 -85.16 -13.59
C GLN A 286 -29.07 -83.81 -12.84
N THR A 287 -29.74 -83.72 -11.69
CA THR A 287 -29.73 -82.52 -10.85
C THR A 287 -28.32 -82.20 -10.34
N LYS A 288 -27.54 -83.21 -9.95
CA LYS A 288 -26.14 -83.02 -9.52
C LYS A 288 -25.26 -82.53 -10.66
N PHE A 289 -25.43 -83.06 -11.86
CA PHE A 289 -24.68 -82.61 -13.02
C PHE A 289 -25.03 -81.16 -13.40
N GLU A 290 -26.31 -80.81 -13.43
CA GLU A 290 -26.78 -79.45 -13.71
C GLU A 290 -26.30 -78.44 -12.67
N THR A 291 -26.36 -78.80 -11.38
CA THR A 291 -25.85 -77.93 -10.30
C THR A 291 -24.34 -77.73 -10.38
N LEU A 292 -23.57 -78.78 -10.67
CA LEU A 292 -22.12 -78.68 -10.88
C LEU A 292 -21.79 -77.87 -12.14
N GLN A 293 -22.53 -78.05 -13.23
CA GLN A 293 -22.36 -77.27 -14.46
C GLN A 293 -22.67 -75.79 -14.24
N ALA A 294 -23.75 -75.48 -13.53
CA ALA A 294 -24.11 -74.11 -13.18
C ALA A 294 -23.08 -73.47 -12.22
N GLN A 295 -22.56 -74.22 -11.26
CA GLN A 295 -21.48 -73.75 -10.37
C GLN A 295 -20.18 -73.49 -11.14
N ALA A 296 -19.78 -74.38 -12.04
CA ALA A 296 -18.61 -74.20 -12.89
C ALA A 296 -18.76 -72.98 -13.81
N GLY A 297 -19.95 -72.74 -14.37
CA GLY A 297 -20.28 -71.55 -15.15
C GLY A 297 -20.13 -70.27 -14.32
N LYS A 298 -20.73 -70.22 -13.13
CA LYS A 298 -20.61 -69.09 -12.19
C LYS A 298 -19.15 -68.81 -11.81
N HIS A 299 -18.37 -69.84 -11.47
CA HIS A 299 -16.95 -69.67 -11.18
C HIS A 299 -16.16 -69.14 -12.38
N GLY A 300 -16.49 -69.57 -13.59
CA GLY A 300 -15.90 -69.05 -14.82
C GLY A 300 -16.22 -67.57 -15.06
N ASP A 301 -17.47 -67.19 -14.84
CA ASP A 301 -17.93 -65.81 -14.95
C ASP A 301 -17.30 -64.91 -13.87
N ASP A 302 -17.23 -65.37 -12.62
CA ASP A 302 -16.58 -64.66 -11.52
C ASP A 302 -15.07 -64.46 -11.79
N LEU A 303 -14.40 -65.47 -12.32
CA LEU A 303 -12.99 -65.36 -12.71
C LEU A 303 -12.80 -64.37 -13.88
N ARG A 304 -13.75 -64.32 -14.81
CA ARG A 304 -13.74 -63.35 -15.91
C ARG A 304 -13.99 -61.93 -15.42
N ASN A 305 -14.92 -61.74 -14.49
CA ASN A 305 -15.23 -60.45 -13.89
C ASN A 305 -14.03 -59.91 -13.09
N THR A 306 -13.47 -60.71 -12.19
CA THR A 306 -12.25 -60.35 -11.45
C THR A 306 -11.08 -60.02 -12.37
N ARG A 307 -10.89 -60.77 -13.47
CA ARG A 307 -9.88 -60.46 -14.48
C ARG A 307 -10.12 -59.11 -15.17
N ASN A 308 -11.37 -58.76 -15.46
CA ASN A 308 -11.73 -57.47 -16.04
C ASN A 308 -11.50 -56.33 -15.05
N GLU A 309 -11.88 -56.50 -13.79
CA GLU A 309 -11.63 -55.53 -12.70
C GLU A 309 -10.12 -55.30 -12.51
N ILE A 310 -9.32 -56.37 -12.50
CA ILE A 310 -7.85 -56.25 -12.45
C ILE A 310 -7.34 -55.46 -13.66
N ALA A 311 -7.87 -55.67 -14.86
CA ALA A 311 -7.47 -54.91 -16.05
C ALA A 311 -7.88 -53.43 -15.97
N GLU A 312 -9.05 -53.12 -15.43
CA GLU A 312 -9.52 -51.75 -15.20
C GLU A 312 -8.71 -51.02 -14.14
N MET A 313 -8.42 -51.69 -13.01
CA MET A 313 -7.55 -51.17 -11.96
C MET A 313 -6.15 -50.91 -12.50
N ASN A 314 -5.59 -51.81 -13.32
CA ASN A 314 -4.31 -51.58 -13.98
C ASN A 314 -4.32 -50.35 -14.92
N ARG A 315 -5.42 -50.14 -15.68
CA ARG A 315 -5.57 -48.92 -16.51
C ARG A 315 -5.69 -47.67 -15.65
N ALA A 316 -6.38 -47.74 -14.51
CA ALA A 316 -6.48 -46.61 -13.58
C ALA A 316 -5.11 -46.27 -12.98
N VAL A 317 -4.34 -47.27 -12.56
CA VAL A 317 -2.97 -47.10 -12.07
C VAL A 317 -2.07 -46.43 -13.12
N GLN A 318 -2.13 -46.87 -14.39
CA GLN A 318 -1.35 -46.24 -15.47
C GLN A 318 -1.74 -44.79 -15.72
N ARG A 319 -3.04 -44.45 -15.67
CA ARG A 319 -3.51 -43.06 -15.80
C ARG A 319 -3.02 -42.19 -14.65
N LEU A 320 -3.18 -42.66 -13.41
CA LEU A 320 -2.70 -41.94 -12.22
C LEU A 320 -1.18 -41.76 -12.25
N GLN A 321 -0.43 -42.76 -12.70
CA GLN A 321 1.02 -42.65 -12.86
C GLN A 321 1.39 -41.57 -13.89
N ALA A 322 0.70 -41.52 -15.03
CA ALA A 322 0.91 -40.49 -16.04
C ALA A 322 0.55 -39.08 -15.53
N GLU A 323 -0.52 -38.95 -14.73
CA GLU A 323 -0.89 -37.70 -14.07
C GLU A 323 0.16 -37.26 -13.04
N ILE A 324 0.68 -38.18 -12.23
CA ILE A 324 1.77 -37.93 -11.29
C ILE A 324 3.02 -37.43 -12.04
N ASP A 325 3.41 -38.09 -13.12
CA ASP A 325 4.60 -37.71 -13.88
C ASP A 325 4.41 -36.37 -14.61
N SER A 326 3.20 -36.08 -15.10
CA SER A 326 2.82 -34.77 -15.62
C SER A 326 2.93 -33.68 -14.56
N ASN A 327 2.36 -33.89 -13.37
CA ASN A 327 2.42 -32.94 -12.25
C ASN A 327 3.83 -32.72 -11.73
N LYS A 328 4.66 -33.78 -11.67
CA LYS A 328 6.09 -33.66 -11.35
C LYS A 328 6.82 -32.81 -12.38
N ASN A 329 6.57 -33.02 -13.67
CA ASN A 329 7.16 -32.21 -14.73
C ASN A 329 6.70 -30.74 -14.67
N GLN A 330 5.44 -30.48 -14.30
CA GLN A 330 4.95 -29.12 -14.08
C GLN A 330 5.61 -28.47 -12.86
N SER A 331 5.76 -29.20 -11.76
CA SER A 331 6.44 -28.72 -10.55
C SER A 331 7.90 -28.36 -10.85
N ALA A 332 8.64 -29.23 -11.54
CA ALA A 332 10.02 -28.97 -11.93
C ALA A 332 10.15 -27.74 -12.86
N LYS A 333 9.18 -27.54 -13.78
CA LYS A 333 9.15 -26.33 -14.64
C LYS A 333 8.90 -25.06 -13.83
N LEU A 334 8.00 -25.12 -12.85
CA LEU A 334 7.71 -23.98 -11.98
C LEU A 334 8.88 -23.66 -11.07
N GLU A 335 9.53 -24.68 -10.47
CA GLU A 335 10.75 -24.51 -9.68
C GLU A 335 11.87 -23.88 -10.51
N ALA A 336 12.09 -24.33 -11.75
CA ALA A 336 13.07 -23.73 -12.66
C ALA A 336 12.72 -22.26 -12.98
N ALA A 337 11.45 -21.94 -13.22
CA ALA A 337 11.00 -20.58 -13.48
C ALA A 337 11.15 -19.66 -12.25
N ILE A 338 10.92 -20.18 -11.05
CA ILE A 338 11.15 -19.47 -9.78
C ILE A 338 12.65 -19.18 -9.63
N ALA A 339 13.50 -20.19 -9.78
CA ALA A 339 14.95 -20.02 -9.67
C ALA A 339 15.49 -18.97 -10.67
N GLU A 340 15.02 -18.98 -11.92
CA GLU A 340 15.41 -17.99 -12.92
C GLU A 340 14.87 -16.57 -12.59
N ALA A 341 13.67 -16.48 -12.01
CA ALA A 341 13.13 -15.21 -11.53
C ALA A 341 13.90 -14.66 -10.33
N GLU A 342 14.29 -15.52 -9.38
CA GLU A 342 15.13 -15.17 -8.25
C GLU A 342 16.51 -14.71 -8.69
N GLU A 343 17.18 -15.41 -9.61
CA GLU A 343 18.49 -15.02 -10.15
C GLU A 343 18.40 -13.65 -10.86
N ARG A 344 17.40 -13.47 -11.74
CA ARG A 344 17.17 -12.17 -12.41
C ARG A 344 16.89 -11.06 -11.40
N GLY A 345 16.11 -11.34 -10.35
CA GLY A 345 15.84 -10.40 -9.27
C GLY A 345 17.09 -10.03 -8.47
N GLU A 346 17.93 -11.00 -8.13
CA GLU A 346 19.18 -10.80 -7.41
C GLU A 346 20.18 -9.97 -8.23
N LEU A 347 20.28 -10.22 -9.54
CA LEU A 347 21.10 -9.42 -10.45
C LEU A 347 20.61 -7.97 -10.53
N ALA A 348 19.30 -7.74 -10.67
CA ALA A 348 18.73 -6.40 -10.67
C ALA A 348 18.97 -5.67 -9.34
N PHE A 349 18.88 -6.38 -8.22
CA PHE A 349 19.18 -5.82 -6.90
C PHE A 349 20.66 -5.46 -6.75
N LYS A 350 21.58 -6.32 -7.21
CA LYS A 350 23.01 -6.04 -7.22
C LYS A 350 23.34 -4.79 -8.06
N ASP A 351 22.73 -4.64 -9.22
CA ASP A 351 22.92 -3.46 -10.09
C ASP A 351 22.38 -2.18 -9.43
N ALA A 352 21.17 -2.23 -8.87
CA ALA A 352 20.60 -1.09 -8.14
C ALA A 352 21.46 -0.67 -6.94
N ARG A 353 21.99 -1.65 -6.19
CA ARG A 353 22.91 -1.41 -5.07
C ARG A 353 24.22 -0.78 -5.54
N ALA A 354 24.81 -1.29 -6.61
CA ALA A 354 26.02 -0.70 -7.19
C ALA A 354 25.78 0.75 -7.63
N LYS A 355 24.61 1.04 -8.22
CA LYS A 355 24.24 2.41 -8.60
C LYS A 355 24.06 3.32 -7.37
N GLN A 356 23.47 2.81 -6.30
CA GLN A 356 23.37 3.55 -5.03
C GLN A 356 24.76 3.88 -4.48
N GLU A 357 25.66 2.91 -4.41
CA GLU A 357 27.04 3.11 -3.94
C GLU A 357 27.79 4.14 -4.80
N GLU A 358 27.62 4.12 -6.12
CA GLU A 358 28.19 5.11 -7.03
C GLU A 358 27.66 6.53 -6.76
N LEU A 359 26.35 6.67 -6.58
CA LEU A 359 25.71 7.95 -6.28
C LEU A 359 26.10 8.50 -4.90
N GLU A 360 26.20 7.63 -3.89
CA GLU A 360 26.70 8.00 -2.57
C GLU A 360 28.16 8.48 -2.63
N ALA A 361 29.01 7.79 -3.39
CA ALA A 361 30.38 8.21 -3.60
C ALA A 361 30.46 9.56 -4.35
N ALA A 362 29.64 9.78 -5.36
CA ALA A 362 29.56 11.05 -6.08
C ALA A 362 29.09 12.20 -5.15
N LEU A 363 28.09 11.94 -4.29
CA LEU A 363 27.62 12.90 -3.30
C LEU A 363 28.72 13.27 -2.29
N GLN A 364 29.49 12.29 -1.81
CA GLN A 364 30.60 12.55 -0.89
C GLN A 364 31.70 13.38 -1.55
N ARG A 365 32.05 13.10 -2.82
CA ARG A 365 33.00 13.94 -3.58
C ARG A 365 32.49 15.37 -3.72
N ALA A 366 31.22 15.55 -4.10
CA ALA A 366 30.62 16.88 -4.23
C ALA A 366 30.62 17.67 -2.90
N LYS A 367 30.36 17.00 -1.77
CA LYS A 367 30.47 17.61 -0.43
C LYS A 367 31.90 18.04 -0.12
N GLN A 368 32.90 17.21 -0.45
CA GLN A 368 34.32 17.55 -0.26
C GLN A 368 34.74 18.73 -1.15
N ASP A 369 34.30 18.76 -2.41
CA ASP A 369 34.57 19.87 -3.33
C ASP A 369 33.94 21.17 -2.84
N MET A 370 32.69 21.13 -2.35
CA MET A 370 32.03 22.30 -1.76
C MET A 370 32.79 22.80 -0.52
N ALA A 371 33.23 21.89 0.35
CA ALA A 371 34.04 22.25 1.51
C ALA A 371 35.40 22.84 1.12
N ARG A 372 36.00 22.39 0.01
CA ARG A 372 37.23 22.98 -0.55
C ARG A 372 36.96 24.40 -1.07
N GLN A 373 35.92 24.58 -1.88
CA GLN A 373 35.55 25.90 -2.41
C GLN A 373 35.27 26.90 -1.29
N LEU A 374 34.55 26.50 -0.23
CA LEU A 374 34.31 27.37 0.92
C LEU A 374 35.60 27.84 1.60
N ARG A 375 36.61 26.96 1.73
CA ARG A 375 37.93 27.33 2.25
C ARG A 375 38.65 28.32 1.33
N GLU A 376 38.69 28.02 0.02
CA GLU A 376 39.30 28.91 -0.98
C GLU A 376 38.62 30.30 -1.00
N TYR A 377 37.29 30.36 -0.88
CA TYR A 377 36.54 31.61 -0.77
C TYR A 377 36.87 32.39 0.51
N GLN A 378 37.02 31.71 1.65
CA GLN A 378 37.43 32.34 2.91
C GLN A 378 38.86 32.90 2.81
N GLU A 379 39.79 32.15 2.23
CA GLU A 379 41.17 32.61 1.98
C GLU A 379 41.19 33.83 1.05
N LEU A 380 40.41 33.81 -0.05
CA LEU A 380 40.28 34.94 -0.96
C LEU A 380 39.66 36.18 -0.27
N MET A 381 38.66 35.98 0.58
CA MET A 381 38.09 37.08 1.37
C MET A 381 39.14 37.67 2.33
N SER A 382 39.93 36.83 2.99
CA SER A 382 40.99 37.28 3.90
C SER A 382 42.06 38.11 3.19
N THR A 383 42.49 37.69 1.99
CA THR A 383 43.46 38.44 1.17
C THR A 383 42.86 39.76 0.68
N LYS A 384 41.58 39.77 0.26
CA LYS A 384 40.87 41.00 -0.11
C LYS A 384 40.82 42.00 1.06
N LEU A 385 40.50 41.54 2.27
CA LEU A 385 40.48 42.41 3.46
C LEU A 385 41.88 42.95 3.79
N ALA A 386 42.94 42.14 3.66
CA ALA A 386 44.31 42.61 3.83
C ALA A 386 44.66 43.69 2.80
N LEU A 387 44.32 43.48 1.52
CA LEU A 387 44.52 44.47 0.46
C LEU A 387 43.72 45.76 0.69
N ASP A 388 42.49 45.69 1.18
CA ASP A 388 41.71 46.90 1.54
C ASP A 388 42.40 47.70 2.65
N ILE A 389 42.98 47.02 3.65
CA ILE A 389 43.76 47.65 4.72
C ILE A 389 44.99 48.33 4.12
N GLU A 390 45.74 47.65 3.24
CA GLU A 390 46.90 48.24 2.54
C GLU A 390 46.50 49.47 1.71
N ILE A 391 45.40 49.41 0.96
CA ILE A 391 44.92 50.56 0.19
C ILE A 391 44.55 51.72 1.13
N ALA A 392 43.90 51.43 2.27
CA ALA A 392 43.56 52.45 3.26
C ALA A 392 44.80 53.08 3.89
N THR A 393 45.84 52.30 4.18
CA THR A 393 47.12 52.83 4.70
C THR A 393 47.86 53.65 3.64
N TYR A 394 47.92 53.19 2.40
CA TYR A 394 48.50 53.96 1.29
C TYR A 394 47.76 55.28 1.06
N ARG A 395 46.42 55.29 1.10
CA ARG A 395 45.62 56.54 1.02
C ARG A 395 45.94 57.50 2.15
N LYS A 396 46.01 57.01 3.39
CA LYS A 396 46.35 57.83 4.57
C LYS A 396 47.76 58.44 4.48
N LEU A 397 48.73 57.67 3.97
CA LEU A 397 50.09 58.18 3.74
C LEU A 397 50.09 59.28 2.67
N LEU A 398 49.33 59.09 1.59
CA LEU A 398 49.19 60.07 0.51
C LEU A 398 48.54 61.38 1.00
N GLU A 399 47.48 61.28 1.81
CA GLU A 399 46.83 62.43 2.46
C GLU A 399 47.80 63.17 3.40
N GLY A 400 48.66 62.42 4.11
CA GLY A 400 49.72 62.98 4.94
C GLY A 400 50.75 63.77 4.14
N GLU A 401 51.22 63.24 3.01
CA GLU A 401 52.14 63.94 2.10
C GLU A 401 51.49 65.16 1.45
N GLU A 402 50.23 65.07 1.01
CA GLU A 402 49.50 66.23 0.47
C GLU A 402 49.37 67.34 1.53
N SER A 403 49.13 66.97 2.79
CA SER A 403 49.09 67.91 3.91
C SER A 403 50.46 68.57 4.16
N ARG A 404 51.56 67.82 4.04
CA ARG A 404 52.93 68.36 4.14
C ARG A 404 53.27 69.31 2.99
N VAL A 405 52.89 68.97 1.77
CA VAL A 405 53.09 69.83 0.59
C VAL A 405 52.27 71.11 0.71
N LYS A 406 51.00 71.02 1.13
CA LYS A 406 50.17 72.20 1.41
C LYS A 406 50.77 73.07 2.51
N ALA A 407 51.22 72.49 3.62
CA ALA A 407 51.88 73.23 4.69
C ALA A 407 53.15 73.93 4.18
N ARG A 408 53.99 73.23 3.40
CA ARG A 408 55.19 73.80 2.79
C ARG A 408 54.88 74.97 1.85
N ASN A 409 53.84 74.86 1.02
CA ASN A 409 53.41 75.94 0.12
C ASN A 409 52.89 77.17 0.89
N ILE A 410 52.18 76.96 2.00
CA ILE A 410 51.72 78.04 2.88
C ILE A 410 52.92 78.74 3.54
N TRP A 411 53.90 77.99 4.05
CA TRP A 411 55.13 78.55 4.63
C TRP A 411 55.97 79.32 3.61
N SER A 412 56.06 78.89 2.36
CA SER A 412 56.74 79.66 1.32
C SER A 412 56.03 80.97 0.96
N HIS A 413 54.70 81.01 1.03
CA HIS A 413 53.94 82.24 0.82
C HIS A 413 54.08 83.22 2.00
N LEU A 414 54.16 82.72 3.24
CA LEU A 414 54.41 83.54 4.43
C LEU A 414 55.85 84.10 4.50
N ALA A 415 56.83 83.40 3.91
CA ALA A 415 58.21 83.88 3.83
C ALA A 415 58.47 84.86 2.66
N SER A 416 57.47 85.11 1.81
CA SER A 416 57.57 86.01 0.65
C SER A 416 56.81 87.34 0.83
N ASN A 417 56.27 87.59 2.04
CA ASN A 417 55.81 88.89 2.52
C ASN A 417 56.74 89.34 3.65
#